data_AF-A0A6L3NN73-F1
#
_entry.id   AF-A0A6L3NN73-F1
#
_cell.length_a   1.000
_cell.length_b   1.000
_cell.length_c   1.000
_cell.angle_alpha   90.00
_cell.angle_beta   90.00
_cell.angle_gamma   90.00
#
_symmetry.space_group_name_H-M   'P 1'
#
loop_
_entity.id
_entity.type
_entity.pdbx_description
1 polymer ?
#
loop_
_entity_poly.entity_id
_entity_poly.type
_entity_poly.pdbx_seq_one_letter_code
_entity_poly.pdbx_strand_id
1 'polypeptide(L)'
;MYRALFVDRCPGGGALRRTVAASCRNRMLDEGDIMSRYRTLLERYEKLKSEIERERAMEKDRLENLVAARVRAVLQEFGFDFEVIPRNARTLDRSRRPAPKYWNPATGQTWSGRGRPPAWMVGEDRERYRIPGTGDEQGATPNASLIDDDPDALRRAHNREEQ
;
A
#
# COMPACT_ATOMS: atom_id res chain seq x y z
N MET A 1 7.26 -33.73 68.47
CA MET A 1 6.79 -33.45 69.84
C MET A 1 6.54 -31.94 69.96
N TYR A 2 5.28 -31.57 70.20
CA TYR A 2 4.74 -30.40 70.94
C TYR A 2 5.56 -29.09 70.94
N ARG A 3 5.07 -27.89 70.58
CA ARG A 3 3.86 -27.12 70.94
C ARG A 3 3.96 -25.85 70.03
N ALA A 4 2.89 -25.22 69.55
CA ALA A 4 2.01 -24.42 70.40
C ALA A 4 0.66 -24.23 69.72
N LEU A 5 -0.39 -24.62 70.45
CA LEU A 5 -1.74 -24.14 70.25
C LEU A 5 -1.78 -22.70 70.81
N PHE A 6 -2.09 -21.72 69.99
CA PHE A 6 -2.66 -20.47 70.49
C PHE A 6 -4.08 -20.35 69.94
N VAL A 7 -5.00 -20.63 70.84
CA VAL A 7 -6.43 -20.45 70.70
C VAL A 7 -6.72 -18.99 71.03
N ASP A 8 -7.00 -18.17 70.03
CA ASP A 8 -7.58 -16.86 70.27
C ASP A 8 -9.06 -17.03 70.63
N ARG A 9 -9.28 -17.01 71.94
CA ARG A 9 -10.56 -17.02 72.62
C ARG A 9 -11.12 -15.59 72.60
N CYS A 10 -12.02 -15.29 71.67
CA CYS A 10 -12.82 -14.06 71.76
C CYS A 10 -13.85 -14.19 72.90
N PRO A 11 -13.90 -13.25 73.87
CA PRO A 11 -14.91 -13.23 74.91
C PRO A 11 -16.12 -12.38 74.46
N GLY A 12 -17.33 -12.85 74.78
CA GLY A 12 -18.55 -12.04 74.73
C GLY A 12 -19.48 -12.42 73.58
N GLY A 13 -20.50 -13.21 73.90
CA GLY A 13 -21.63 -13.49 73.01
C GLY A 13 -22.57 -12.29 72.90
N GLY A 14 -23.06 -12.05 71.69
CA GLY A 14 -24.12 -11.10 71.36
C GLY A 14 -24.65 -11.36 69.95
N ALA A 15 -25.86 -11.91 69.90
CA ALA A 15 -26.80 -12.12 68.79
C ALA A 15 -26.38 -11.78 67.33
N LEU A 16 -26.54 -12.79 66.45
CA LEU A 16 -27.32 -12.75 65.18
C LEU A 16 -27.54 -11.33 64.59
N ARG A 17 -27.09 -10.92 63.40
CA ARG A 17 -27.02 -11.61 62.11
C ARG A 17 -26.01 -10.85 61.23
N ARG A 18 -24.84 -11.40 60.95
CA ARG A 18 -24.12 -10.97 59.74
C ARG A 18 -24.80 -11.65 58.57
N THR A 19 -25.60 -10.89 57.83
CA THR A 19 -26.18 -11.32 56.57
C THR A 19 -25.06 -11.76 55.63
N VAL A 20 -24.88 -13.07 55.46
CA VAL A 20 -24.03 -13.67 54.43
C VAL A 20 -24.59 -13.40 53.01
N ALA A 21 -25.74 -12.73 52.91
CA ALA A 21 -26.47 -12.48 51.66
C ALA A 21 -25.91 -11.34 50.78
N ALA A 22 -24.78 -10.72 51.12
CA ALA A 22 -24.16 -9.68 50.28
C ALA A 22 -22.97 -10.18 49.46
N SER A 23 -22.53 -11.43 49.61
CA SER A 23 -21.31 -11.93 48.94
C SER A 23 -21.56 -12.68 47.62
N CYS A 24 -22.80 -12.85 47.17
CA CYS A 24 -23.13 -13.71 46.02
C CYS A 24 -23.98 -13.03 44.95
N ARG A 25 -23.73 -11.75 44.63
CA ARG A 25 -24.35 -11.10 43.45
C ARG A 25 -23.40 -10.68 42.33
N ASN A 26 -22.09 -10.69 42.54
CA ASN A 26 -21.11 -10.30 41.51
C ASN A 26 -20.17 -11.44 41.12
N ARG A 27 -20.72 -12.55 40.61
CA ARG A 27 -19.92 -13.60 39.95
C ARG A 27 -20.51 -14.05 38.61
N MET A 28 -21.19 -13.16 37.89
CA MET A 28 -21.80 -13.53 36.60
C MET A 28 -21.74 -12.44 35.52
N LEU A 29 -20.74 -11.55 35.57
CA LEU A 29 -20.46 -10.56 34.52
C LEU A 29 -18.95 -10.40 34.25
N ASP A 30 -18.18 -11.49 34.24
CA ASP A 30 -16.72 -11.42 34.07
C ASP A 30 -16.26 -11.63 32.60
N GLU A 31 -17.06 -12.33 31.77
CA GLU A 31 -16.70 -12.59 30.36
C GLU A 31 -16.77 -11.32 29.48
N GLY A 32 -17.70 -10.41 29.78
CA GLY A 32 -17.81 -9.12 29.08
C GLY A 32 -16.68 -8.15 29.42
N ASP A 33 -16.16 -8.20 30.65
CA ASP A 33 -15.02 -7.37 31.08
C ASP A 33 -13.71 -7.86 30.43
N ILE A 34 -13.51 -9.19 30.34
CA ILE A 34 -12.35 -9.77 29.65
C ILE A 34 -12.31 -9.34 28.17
N MET A 35 -13.44 -9.40 27.47
CA MET A 35 -13.51 -8.98 26.05
C MET A 35 -13.34 -7.47 25.87
N SER A 36 -13.85 -6.64 26.78
CA SER A 36 -13.66 -5.18 26.79
C SER A 36 -12.20 -4.79 27.08
N ARG A 37 -11.60 -5.46 28.07
CA ARG A 37 -10.19 -5.29 28.45
C ARG A 37 -9.25 -5.75 27.34
N TYR A 38 -9.59 -6.83 26.64
CA TYR A 38 -8.86 -7.30 25.46
C TYR A 38 -8.89 -6.28 24.33
N ARG A 39 -10.07 -5.70 24.03
CA ARG A 39 -10.22 -4.63 23.04
C ARG A 39 -9.37 -3.41 23.40
N THR A 40 -9.41 -2.98 24.67
CA THR A 40 -8.60 -1.86 25.17
C THR A 40 -7.09 -2.15 25.03
N LEU A 41 -6.66 -3.40 25.22
CA LEU A 41 -5.27 -3.79 25.06
C LEU A 41 -4.82 -3.77 23.59
N LEU A 42 -5.69 -4.20 22.67
CA LEU A 42 -5.47 -4.13 21.23
C LEU A 42 -5.31 -2.68 20.76
N GLU A 43 -6.19 -1.76 21.18
CA GLU A 43 -6.10 -0.34 20.83
C GLU A 43 -4.77 0.28 21.28
N ARG A 44 -4.31 -0.06 22.49
CA ARG A 44 -3.01 0.40 23.00
C ARG A 44 -1.85 -0.18 22.20
N TYR A 45 -1.95 -1.45 21.80
CA TYR A 45 -0.95 -2.10 20.95
C TYR A 45 -0.85 -1.42 19.58
N GLU A 46 -1.99 -1.14 18.92
CA GLU A 46 -2.02 -0.46 17.63
C GLU A 46 -1.46 0.96 17.73
N LYS A 47 -1.82 1.69 18.79
CA LYS A 47 -1.26 3.02 19.06
C LYS A 47 0.26 2.97 19.20
N LEU A 48 0.77 2.09 20.06
CA LEU A 48 2.21 1.95 20.27
C LEU A 48 2.93 1.49 19.00
N LYS A 49 2.33 0.58 18.23
CA LYS A 49 2.85 0.13 16.94
C LYS A 49 2.95 1.29 15.94
N SER A 50 1.91 2.11 15.83
CA SER A 50 1.91 3.28 14.94
C SER A 50 2.98 4.32 15.31
N GLU A 51 3.23 4.50 16.61
CA GLU A 51 4.27 5.40 17.11
C GLU A 51 5.66 4.86 16.80
N ILE A 52 5.89 3.56 17.01
CA ILE A 52 7.15 2.90 16.63
C ILE A 52 7.38 3.01 15.11
N GLU A 53 6.36 2.78 14.30
CA GLU A 53 6.44 2.88 12.84
C GLU A 53 6.75 4.31 12.39
N ARG A 54 6.12 5.31 13.03
CA ARG A 54 6.41 6.73 12.79
C ARG A 54 7.87 7.06 13.09
N GLU A 55 8.38 6.68 14.26
CA GLU A 55 9.77 6.95 14.64
C GLU A 55 10.76 6.23 13.73
N ARG A 56 10.46 4.98 13.35
CA ARG A 56 11.28 4.23 12.37
C ARG A 56 11.28 4.89 11.00
N ALA A 57 10.15 5.42 10.54
CA ALA A 57 10.06 6.14 9.28
C ALA A 57 10.89 7.43 9.33
N MET A 58 10.75 8.22 10.40
CA MET A 58 11.53 9.45 10.58
C MET A 58 13.03 9.19 10.65
N GLU A 59 13.47 8.17 11.39
CA GLU A 59 14.89 7.81 11.48
C GLU A 59 15.41 7.30 10.14
N LYS A 60 14.63 6.49 9.42
CA LYS A 60 14.97 6.06 8.06
C LYS A 60 15.16 7.25 7.13
N ASP A 61 14.20 8.19 7.09
CA ASP A 61 14.28 9.38 6.24
C ASP A 61 15.48 10.25 6.61
N ARG A 62 15.78 10.37 7.90
CA ARG A 62 16.97 11.09 8.39
C ARG A 62 18.26 10.44 7.89
N LEU A 63 18.40 9.12 8.05
CA LEU A 63 19.58 8.38 7.60
C LEU A 63 19.73 8.44 6.08
N GLU A 64 18.63 8.29 5.34
CA GLU A 64 18.62 8.42 3.88
C GLU A 64 19.10 9.81 3.44
N ASN A 65 18.61 10.88 4.08
CA ASN A 65 19.06 12.25 3.80
C ASN A 65 20.54 12.47 4.11
N LEU A 66 21.04 11.92 5.23
CA LEU A 66 22.45 12.00 5.61
C LEU A 66 23.35 11.26 4.61
N VAL A 67 22.98 10.03 4.24
CA VAL A 67 23.71 9.24 3.25
C VAL A 67 23.68 9.96 1.89
N ALA A 68 22.52 10.45 1.45
CA ALA A 68 22.39 11.18 0.20
C ALA A 68 23.22 12.48 0.20
N ALA A 69 23.26 13.22 1.30
CA ALA A 69 24.12 14.39 1.44
C ALA A 69 25.61 14.01 1.39
N ARG A 70 26.01 12.95 2.09
CA ARG A 70 27.39 12.46 2.10
C ARG A 70 27.85 12.01 0.71
N VAL A 71 27.03 11.23 0.01
CA VAL A 71 27.33 10.78 -1.35
C VAL A 71 27.47 11.96 -2.30
N ARG A 72 26.57 12.95 -2.22
CA ARG A 72 26.67 14.17 -3.04
C ARG A 72 27.97 14.93 -2.80
N ALA A 73 28.39 15.09 -1.54
CA ALA A 73 29.65 15.75 -1.21
C ALA A 73 30.86 15.01 -1.81
N VAL A 74 30.91 13.68 -1.67
CA VAL A 74 31.98 12.86 -2.25
C VAL A 74 32.00 13.00 -3.77
N LEU A 75 30.86 12.92 -4.45
CA LEU A 75 30.80 13.08 -5.90
C LEU A 75 31.31 14.46 -6.36
N GLN A 76 30.96 15.52 -5.63
CA GLN A 76 31.44 16.88 -5.90
C GLN A 76 32.96 17.01 -5.74
N GLU A 77 33.56 16.38 -4.73
CA GLU A 77 35.02 16.34 -4.55
C GLU A 77 35.74 15.74 -5.77
N PHE A 78 35.14 14.75 -6.40
CA PHE A 78 35.68 14.10 -7.60
C PHE A 78 35.22 14.76 -8.92
N GLY A 79 34.53 15.91 -8.86
CA GLY A 79 34.08 16.64 -10.05
C GLY A 79 32.90 16.00 -10.78
N PHE A 80 32.17 15.08 -10.14
CA PHE A 80 30.93 14.51 -10.68
C PHE A 80 29.73 15.29 -10.16
N ASP A 81 28.98 15.90 -11.08
CA ASP A 81 27.69 16.50 -10.77
C ASP A 81 26.56 15.47 -10.89
N PHE A 82 25.90 15.19 -9.76
CA PHE A 82 24.82 14.22 -9.68
C PHE A 82 23.55 14.68 -10.42
N GLU A 83 23.41 15.98 -10.71
CA GLU A 83 22.28 16.50 -11.49
C GLU A 83 22.25 15.96 -12.94
N VAL A 84 23.39 15.49 -13.45
CA VAL A 84 23.52 14.95 -14.81
C VAL A 84 22.93 13.54 -14.95
N ILE A 85 22.72 12.81 -13.86
CA ILE A 85 22.07 11.48 -13.91
C ILE A 85 20.55 11.69 -13.90
N PRO A 86 19.85 11.46 -15.03
CA PRO A 86 18.41 11.69 -15.07
C PRO A 86 17.72 10.75 -14.08
N ARG A 87 16.91 11.33 -13.18
CA ARG A 87 16.06 10.60 -12.20
C ARG A 87 15.16 9.55 -12.87
N ASN A 88 14.96 9.69 -14.19
CA ASN A 88 14.10 8.90 -15.04
C ASN A 88 14.84 7.74 -15.74
N ALA A 89 16.12 7.49 -15.46
CA ALA A 89 16.88 6.45 -16.15
C ALA A 89 16.21 5.06 -16.05
N ARG A 90 15.54 4.76 -14.94
CA ARG A 90 14.79 3.50 -14.74
C ARG A 90 13.48 3.42 -15.54
N THR A 91 12.82 4.54 -15.84
CA THR A 91 11.62 4.55 -16.70
C THR A 91 12.00 4.51 -18.18
N LEU A 92 13.13 5.12 -18.55
CA LEU A 92 13.69 5.01 -19.90
C LEU A 92 14.10 3.58 -20.24
N ASP A 93 14.70 2.83 -19.31
CA ASP A 93 15.12 1.45 -19.57
C ASP A 93 13.94 0.48 -19.73
N ARG A 94 12.83 0.69 -19.00
CA ARG A 94 11.58 -0.06 -19.20
C ARG A 94 10.91 0.26 -20.54
N SER A 95 11.01 1.50 -21.00
CA SER A 95 10.52 1.93 -22.32
C SER A 95 11.34 1.37 -23.49
N ARG A 96 12.63 1.07 -23.27
CA ARG A 96 13.53 0.52 -24.31
C ARG A 96 13.31 -0.96 -24.60
N ARG A 97 12.69 -1.72 -23.69
CA ARG A 97 12.33 -3.12 -23.96
C ARG A 97 11.06 -3.14 -24.81
N PRO A 98 11.12 -3.60 -26.06
CA PRO A 98 9.94 -3.63 -26.93
C PRO A 98 8.91 -4.59 -26.32
N ALA A 99 7.66 -4.13 -26.25
CA ALA A 99 6.56 -4.98 -25.83
C ALA A 99 6.49 -6.24 -26.72
N PRO A 100 6.18 -7.41 -26.16
CA PRO A 100 5.98 -8.62 -26.96
C PRO A 100 4.80 -8.40 -27.90
N LYS A 101 4.99 -8.60 -29.21
CA LYS A 101 3.98 -8.42 -30.26
C LYS A 101 3.32 -9.73 -30.67
N TYR A 102 4.05 -10.84 -30.52
CA TYR A 102 3.61 -12.17 -30.84
C TYR A 102 3.77 -13.12 -29.65
N TRP A 103 2.82 -14.04 -29.48
CA TRP A 103 2.80 -15.07 -28.44
C TRP A 103 2.42 -16.42 -29.04
N ASN A 104 3.17 -17.46 -28.67
CA ASN A 104 2.91 -18.82 -29.11
C ASN A 104 2.06 -19.58 -28.05
N PRO A 105 0.84 -20.02 -28.38
CA PRO A 105 -0.02 -20.77 -27.45
C PRO A 105 0.53 -22.15 -27.07
N ALA A 106 1.31 -22.78 -27.93
CA ALA A 106 1.83 -24.13 -27.70
C ALA A 106 3.07 -24.14 -26.79
N THR A 107 3.86 -23.06 -26.76
CA THR A 107 5.15 -23.02 -26.04
C THR A 107 5.28 -21.88 -25.04
N GLY A 108 4.34 -20.93 -25.03
CA GLY A 108 4.38 -19.73 -24.18
C GLY A 108 5.48 -18.73 -24.54
N GLN A 109 6.23 -18.97 -25.63
CA GLN A 109 7.30 -18.07 -26.06
C GLN A 109 6.72 -16.78 -26.65
N THR A 110 7.32 -15.64 -26.31
CA THR A 110 6.96 -14.33 -26.85
C THR A 110 8.04 -13.80 -27.79
N TRP A 111 7.62 -13.03 -28.80
CA TRP A 111 8.54 -12.33 -29.70
C TRP A 111 8.07 -10.90 -29.93
N SER A 112 8.99 -9.95 -29.81
CA SER A 112 8.70 -8.51 -29.93
C SER A 112 8.68 -8.00 -31.38
N GLY A 113 8.87 -8.87 -32.37
CA GLY A 113 8.93 -8.49 -33.78
C GLY A 113 10.26 -7.84 -34.21
N ARG A 114 11.25 -7.74 -33.31
CA ARG A 114 12.61 -7.28 -33.62
C ARG A 114 13.59 -8.46 -33.65
N GLY A 115 14.49 -8.49 -34.64
CA GLY A 115 15.53 -9.50 -34.79
C GLY A 115 15.11 -10.74 -35.60
N ARG A 116 15.86 -11.85 -35.47
CA ARG A 116 15.58 -13.11 -36.17
C ARG A 116 14.27 -13.71 -35.61
N PRO A 117 13.31 -14.09 -36.48
CA PRO A 117 12.08 -14.73 -36.01
C PRO A 117 12.39 -16.09 -35.38
N PRO A 118 11.63 -16.49 -34.34
CA PRO A 118 11.76 -17.80 -33.73
C PRO A 118 11.28 -18.91 -34.67
N ALA A 119 11.76 -20.14 -34.46
CA ALA A 119 11.52 -21.28 -35.36
C ALA A 119 10.02 -21.58 -35.58
N TRP A 120 9.17 -21.31 -34.60
CA TRP A 120 7.72 -21.53 -34.67
C TRP A 120 6.97 -20.54 -35.57
N MET A 121 7.63 -19.48 -36.04
CA MET A 121 7.06 -18.48 -36.96
C MET A 121 7.64 -18.62 -38.39
N VAL A 122 8.60 -19.51 -38.61
CA VAL A 122 9.22 -19.71 -39.93
C VAL A 122 8.32 -20.63 -40.76
N GLY A 123 7.69 -20.09 -41.80
CA GLY A 123 6.83 -20.84 -42.72
C GLY A 123 5.33 -20.84 -42.36
N GLU A 124 4.93 -20.09 -41.32
CA GLU A 124 3.55 -19.98 -40.86
C GLU A 124 3.08 -18.51 -40.86
N ASP A 125 1.77 -18.26 -40.94
CA ASP A 125 1.23 -16.90 -40.92
C ASP A 125 1.43 -16.21 -39.57
N ARG A 126 2.14 -15.08 -39.60
CA ARG A 126 2.54 -14.30 -38.42
C ARG A 126 1.35 -13.73 -37.64
N GLU A 127 0.26 -13.43 -38.34
CA GLU A 127 -0.96 -12.87 -37.76
C GLU A 127 -1.66 -13.85 -36.79
N ARG A 128 -1.46 -15.17 -36.94
CA ARG A 128 -2.09 -16.17 -36.04
C ARG A 128 -1.54 -16.13 -34.62
N TYR A 129 -0.34 -15.59 -34.44
CA TYR A 129 0.34 -15.48 -33.16
C TYR A 129 0.34 -14.06 -32.61
N ARG A 130 -0.35 -13.12 -33.25
CA ARG A 130 -0.37 -11.71 -32.83
C ARG A 130 -1.22 -11.54 -31.59
N ILE A 131 -0.71 -10.79 -30.62
CA ILE A 131 -1.45 -10.46 -29.39
C ILE A 131 -2.41 -9.30 -29.71
N PRO A 132 -3.74 -9.44 -29.51
CA PRO A 132 -4.67 -8.33 -29.68
C PRO A 132 -4.35 -7.23 -28.65
N GLY A 133 -4.13 -6.00 -29.11
CA GLY A 133 -3.82 -4.83 -28.27
C GLY A 133 -2.39 -4.30 -28.36
N THR A 134 -1.49 -4.95 -29.12
CA THR A 134 -0.12 -4.44 -29.34
C THR A 134 -0.04 -3.53 -30.57
N GLY A 135 -0.63 -2.33 -30.47
CA GLY A 135 -0.14 -1.11 -31.13
C GLY A 135 -0.08 -1.00 -32.67
N ASP A 136 -0.76 -1.83 -33.46
CA ASP A 136 -1.02 -1.47 -34.88
C ASP A 136 -2.51 -1.62 -35.20
N GLU A 137 -3.30 -0.63 -34.75
CA GLU A 137 -4.63 -0.32 -35.30
C GLU A 137 -4.47 0.77 -36.36
N GLN A 138 -4.28 0.36 -37.61
CA GLN A 138 -4.46 1.21 -38.78
C GLN A 138 -5.46 0.50 -39.69
N GLY A 139 -6.72 0.92 -39.57
CA GLY A 139 -7.84 0.46 -40.36
C GLY A 139 -9.11 1.22 -39.98
N ALA A 140 -9.37 2.31 -40.70
CA ALA A 140 -10.62 3.09 -40.76
C ALA A 140 -11.01 3.91 -39.51
N THR A 141 -10.75 5.22 -39.55
CA THR A 141 -11.72 6.18 -39.02
C THR A 141 -12.93 6.19 -39.96
N PRO A 142 -14.14 5.76 -39.54
CA PRO A 142 -15.33 6.29 -40.17
C PRO A 142 -15.45 7.74 -39.68
N ASN A 143 -15.11 8.65 -40.59
CA ASN A 143 -15.61 10.02 -40.66
C ASN A 143 -15.63 10.82 -39.34
N ALA A 144 -14.59 11.65 -39.17
CA ALA A 144 -14.70 12.87 -38.39
C ALA A 144 -15.71 13.82 -39.08
N SER A 145 -16.99 13.69 -38.75
CA SER A 145 -18.00 14.73 -38.97
C SER A 145 -19.01 14.67 -37.84
N LEU A 146 -19.28 15.83 -37.23
CA LEU A 146 -20.13 16.11 -36.06
C LEU A 146 -19.51 15.72 -34.72
N ILE A 147 -18.78 16.67 -34.11
CA ILE A 147 -19.17 17.37 -32.88
C ILE A 147 -18.17 18.53 -32.76
N ASP A 148 -18.57 19.69 -33.27
CA ASP A 148 -17.99 20.97 -32.90
C ASP A 148 -18.66 21.42 -31.60
N ASP A 149 -18.19 20.92 -30.46
CA ASP A 149 -18.48 21.53 -29.16
C ASP A 149 -17.33 22.48 -28.81
N ASP A 150 -17.33 23.69 -29.41
CA ASP A 150 -16.47 24.80 -28.98
C ASP A 150 -17.14 25.49 -27.76
N PRO A 151 -16.65 25.28 -26.52
CA PRO A 151 -17.29 25.82 -25.32
C PRO A 151 -17.19 27.35 -25.22
N ASP A 152 -16.48 28.02 -26.13
CA ASP A 152 -16.23 29.46 -26.11
C ASP A 152 -17.14 30.26 -27.07
N ALA A 153 -18.10 29.58 -27.72
CA ALA A 153 -19.10 30.23 -28.58
C ALA A 153 -20.24 30.90 -27.76
N LEU A 154 -20.69 30.27 -26.67
CA LEU A 154 -21.75 30.82 -25.81
C LEU A 154 -21.33 32.09 -25.05
N ARG A 155 -20.04 32.21 -24.73
CA ARG A 155 -19.51 33.37 -24.00
C ARG A 155 -19.43 34.63 -24.88
N ARG A 156 -19.27 34.46 -26.19
CA ARG A 156 -19.27 35.55 -27.17
C ARG A 156 -20.69 36.05 -27.49
N ALA A 157 -21.72 35.22 -27.33
CA ALA A 157 -23.10 35.63 -27.50
C ALA A 157 -23.59 36.56 -26.37
N HIS A 158 -23.19 36.29 -25.12
CA HIS A 158 -23.66 37.06 -23.96
C HIS A 158 -23.10 38.49 -23.87
N ASN A 159 -21.95 38.76 -24.49
CA ASN A 159 -21.34 40.10 -24.51
C ASN A 159 -21.75 40.96 -25.71
N ARG A 160 -22.65 40.47 -26.59
CA ARG A 160 -23.09 41.20 -27.80
C ARG A 160 -24.47 41.83 -27.65
N GLU A 161 -25.24 41.47 -26.62
CA GLU A 161 -26.57 42.04 -26.36
C GLU A 161 -26.56 43.28 -25.45
N GLU A 162 -25.39 43.67 -24.93
CA GLU A 162 -25.22 44.84 -24.05
C GLU A 162 -24.55 46.04 -24.76
N GLN A 163 -24.89 46.29 -26.04
CA GLN A 163 -24.59 47.54 -26.76
C GLN A 163 -25.77 48.00 -27.63
#